data_AF-A0A9R1T4F0-F1
#
_entry.id   AF-A0A9R1T4F0-F1
#
_cell.length_a   1.000
_cell.length_b   1.000
_cell.length_c   1.000
_cell.angle_alpha   90.00
_cell.angle_beta   90.00
_cell.angle_gamma   90.00
#
_symmetry.space_group_name_H-M   'P 1'
#
loop_
_entity.id
_entity.type
_entity.pdbx_description
1 polymer ?
#
loop_
_entity_poly.entity_id
_entity_poly.type
_entity_poly.pdbx_seq_one_letter_code
_entity_poly.pdbx_strand_id
1 'polypeptide(L)'
;MTEKIENITLKSLKNLSNANKELTLSAREESVNESKIQDVTDLSYEDLKISLSRAKEEAVEPFTFLNNISDELQASYVVPRDTDIDIQLAALSQRIELNKSLLEKTNARIKRINSSEDFFGVDEMTDIPALPPGPNSVSETLRASLSTIAQVQEIISKTSEALY
;
A
#
# COMPACT_ATOMS: atom_id res chain seq x y z
N MET A 1 0.64 -14.76 -90.95
CA MET A 1 0.42 -13.83 -89.81
C MET A 1 0.16 -14.60 -88.52
N THR A 2 0.97 -15.62 -88.19
CA THR A 2 0.72 -16.51 -87.03
C THR A 2 1.92 -16.64 -86.11
N GLU A 3 3.15 -16.57 -86.64
CA GLU A 3 4.39 -16.63 -85.84
C GLU A 3 4.58 -15.46 -84.85
N LYS A 4 3.93 -14.32 -85.09
CA LYS A 4 4.02 -13.15 -84.20
C LYS A 4 3.15 -13.28 -82.95
N ILE A 5 2.10 -14.09 -82.99
CA ILE A 5 1.17 -14.26 -81.86
C ILE A 5 1.74 -15.27 -80.86
N GLU A 6 2.29 -16.39 -81.35
CA GLU A 6 2.89 -17.43 -80.49
C GLU A 6 4.06 -16.91 -79.65
N ASN A 7 4.87 -16.02 -80.23
CA ASN A 7 6.05 -15.46 -79.55
C ASN A 7 5.68 -14.48 -78.42
N ILE A 8 4.52 -13.82 -78.52
CA ILE A 8 3.99 -12.94 -77.46
C ILE A 8 3.44 -13.79 -76.31
N THR A 9 2.76 -14.90 -76.62
CA THR A 9 2.18 -15.80 -75.61
C THR A 9 3.28 -16.53 -74.82
N LEU A 10 4.35 -16.99 -75.47
CA LEU A 10 5.47 -17.67 -74.80
C LEU A 10 6.30 -16.74 -73.90
N LYS A 11 6.48 -15.47 -74.28
CA LYS A 11 7.11 -14.45 -73.41
C LYS A 11 6.26 -14.15 -72.18
N SER A 12 4.94 -14.09 -72.35
CA SER A 12 4.01 -13.84 -71.23
C SER A 12 3.99 -15.01 -70.22
N LEU A 13 4.00 -16.26 -70.70
CA LEU A 13 4.05 -17.46 -69.85
C LEU A 13 5.38 -17.63 -69.10
N LYS A 14 6.52 -17.30 -69.73
CA LYS A 14 7.82 -17.31 -69.04
C LYS A 14 7.91 -16.23 -67.95
N ASN A 15 7.31 -15.07 -68.19
CA ASN A 15 7.28 -14.00 -67.19
C ASN A 15 6.36 -14.34 -66.01
N LEU A 16 5.23 -15.03 -66.25
CA LEU A 16 4.38 -15.55 -65.17
C LEU A 16 5.05 -16.67 -64.35
N SER A 17 5.80 -17.57 -65.02
CA SER A 17 6.53 -18.65 -64.35
C SER A 17 7.72 -18.15 -63.51
N ASN A 18 8.35 -17.04 -63.90
CA ASN A 18 9.46 -16.46 -63.16
C ASN A 18 8.97 -15.59 -61.98
N ALA A 19 7.84 -14.88 -62.13
CA ALA A 19 7.20 -14.16 -61.03
C ALA A 19 6.72 -15.10 -59.89
N ASN A 20 6.27 -16.31 -60.23
CA ASN A 20 5.86 -17.31 -59.22
C ASN A 20 7.04 -18.04 -58.55
N LYS A 21 8.24 -18.01 -59.15
CA LYS A 21 9.45 -18.57 -58.53
C LYS A 21 10.18 -17.58 -57.63
N GLU A 22 10.04 -16.28 -57.88
CA GLU A 22 10.62 -15.23 -57.03
C GLU A 22 9.81 -15.00 -55.74
N LEU A 23 8.54 -15.40 -55.71
CA LEU A 23 7.68 -15.40 -54.52
C LEU A 23 7.91 -16.59 -53.55
N THR A 24 8.81 -17.53 -53.87
CA THR A 24 9.01 -18.77 -53.07
C THR A 24 10.44 -18.96 -52.52
N LEU A 25 11.34 -17.97 -52.64
CA LEU A 25 12.74 -18.09 -52.18
C LEU A 25 13.21 -16.96 -51.26
N SER A 26 12.30 -16.35 -50.51
CA SER A 26 12.69 -15.66 -49.27
C SER A 26 11.73 -16.02 -48.13
N ALA A 27 11.35 -17.30 -48.05
CA ALA A 27 11.10 -17.93 -46.77
C ALA A 27 12.46 -18.14 -46.08
N ARG A 28 13.09 -17.03 -45.67
CA ARG A 28 13.98 -17.06 -44.53
C ARG A 28 13.07 -17.42 -43.37
N GLU A 29 13.29 -18.58 -42.79
CA GLU A 29 12.66 -19.07 -41.57
C GLU A 29 13.05 -18.15 -40.40
N GLU A 30 12.65 -16.90 -40.45
CA GLU A 30 12.27 -16.21 -39.23
C GLU A 30 10.81 -16.57 -39.08
N SER A 31 10.55 -17.56 -38.22
CA SER A 31 9.25 -17.82 -37.65
C SER A 31 8.80 -16.54 -36.95
N VAL A 32 8.33 -15.58 -37.73
CA VAL A 32 7.54 -14.46 -37.26
C VAL A 32 6.31 -15.15 -36.70
N ASN A 33 6.29 -15.27 -35.38
CA ASN A 33 5.12 -15.66 -34.62
C ASN A 33 4.03 -14.65 -35.00
N GLU A 34 3.28 -14.96 -36.05
CA GLU A 34 2.05 -14.28 -36.41
C GLU A 34 1.15 -14.33 -35.19
N SER A 35 1.14 -13.23 -34.44
CA SER A 35 0.06 -12.76 -33.60
C SER A 35 -0.66 -13.87 -32.83
N LYS A 36 0.07 -14.69 -32.07
CA LYS A 36 -0.55 -15.37 -30.93
C LYS A 36 -0.83 -14.26 -29.93
N ILE A 37 -2.05 -13.73 -29.96
CA ILE A 37 -2.55 -12.76 -28.99
C ILE A 37 -2.27 -13.41 -27.63
N GLN A 38 -1.24 -12.89 -26.95
CA GLN A 38 -0.81 -13.44 -25.68
C GLN A 38 -1.92 -13.10 -24.69
N ASP A 39 -2.42 -14.12 -24.00
CA ASP A 39 -3.41 -13.91 -22.95
C ASP A 39 -2.77 -13.02 -21.89
N VAL A 40 -3.38 -11.87 -21.62
CA VAL A 40 -2.87 -10.88 -20.66
C VAL A 40 -2.85 -11.46 -19.24
N THR A 41 -3.67 -12.48 -18.98
CA THR A 41 -3.75 -13.15 -17.68
C THR A 41 -2.55 -14.06 -17.38
N ASP A 42 -1.81 -14.50 -18.40
CA ASP A 42 -0.66 -15.39 -18.27
C ASP A 42 0.70 -14.65 -18.36
N LEU A 43 0.70 -13.31 -18.41
CA LEU A 43 1.93 -12.51 -18.52
C LEU A 43 2.73 -12.49 -17.22
N SER A 44 4.01 -12.86 -17.31
CA SER A 44 4.96 -12.69 -16.21
C SER A 44 5.30 -11.21 -16.02
N TYR A 45 5.66 -10.83 -14.78
CA TYR A 45 6.17 -9.50 -14.46
C TYR A 45 7.38 -9.11 -15.32
N GLU A 46 8.28 -10.07 -15.59
CA GLU A 46 9.45 -9.81 -16.44
C GLU A 46 9.06 -9.58 -17.91
N ASP A 47 8.07 -10.29 -18.43
CA ASP A 47 7.58 -10.09 -19.79
C ASP A 47 6.93 -8.71 -19.95
N LEU A 48 6.17 -8.29 -18.95
CA LEU A 48 5.59 -6.95 -18.91
C LEU A 48 6.66 -5.87 -18.88
N LYS A 49 7.71 -6.06 -18.08
CA LYS A 49 8.84 -5.13 -17.98
C LYS A 49 9.61 -5.00 -19.30
N ILE A 50 9.86 -6.12 -19.97
CA ILE A 50 10.50 -6.16 -21.30
C ILE A 50 9.63 -5.47 -22.34
N SER A 51 8.32 -5.72 -22.32
CA SER A 51 7.36 -5.07 -23.21
C SER A 51 7.34 -3.55 -23.01
N LEU A 52 7.37 -3.11 -21.75
CA LEU A 52 7.42 -1.69 -21.39
C LEU A 52 8.71 -1.02 -21.85
N SER A 53 9.87 -1.67 -21.69
CA SER A 53 11.15 -1.12 -22.18
C SER A 53 11.15 -1.01 -23.71
N ARG A 54 10.60 -1.99 -24.41
CA ARG A 54 10.47 -1.95 -25.87
C ARG A 54 9.56 -0.82 -26.33
N ALA A 55 8.42 -0.64 -25.66
CA ALA A 55 7.50 0.45 -25.94
C ALA A 55 8.11 1.84 -25.66
N LYS A 56 9.16 1.92 -24.84
CA LYS A 56 9.90 3.15 -24.56
C LYS A 56 11.02 3.45 -25.58
N GLU A 57 11.72 2.42 -26.04
CA GLU A 57 12.89 2.58 -26.90
C GLU A 57 12.53 2.52 -28.40
N GLU A 58 11.48 1.79 -28.76
CA GLU A 58 11.11 1.49 -30.14
C GLU A 58 9.68 1.94 -30.49
N ALA A 59 9.13 2.98 -29.84
CA ALA A 59 7.79 3.46 -30.21
C ALA A 59 7.76 4.00 -31.65
N VAL A 60 6.86 3.44 -32.45
CA VAL A 60 6.60 3.87 -33.84
C VAL A 60 5.30 4.67 -33.87
N GLU A 61 5.18 5.64 -34.78
CA GLU A 61 3.93 6.37 -34.99
C GLU A 61 2.75 5.42 -35.29
N PRO A 62 1.55 5.66 -34.74
CA PRO A 62 1.14 6.81 -33.92
C PRO A 62 1.39 6.64 -32.40
N PHE A 63 2.09 5.59 -31.97
CA PHE A 63 2.25 5.19 -30.57
C PHE A 63 3.44 5.84 -29.85
N THR A 64 4.03 6.89 -30.42
CA THR A 64 5.14 7.64 -29.81
C THR A 64 4.78 8.27 -28.45
N PHE A 65 3.48 8.41 -28.15
CA PHE A 65 3.01 8.84 -26.82
C PHE A 65 3.37 7.85 -25.71
N LEU A 66 3.63 6.57 -26.03
CA LEU A 66 4.00 5.54 -25.06
C LEU A 66 5.40 5.75 -24.45
N ASN A 67 6.30 6.51 -25.10
CA ASN A 67 7.65 6.78 -24.61
C ASN A 67 7.68 7.42 -23.21
N ASN A 68 6.60 8.11 -22.82
CA ASN A 68 6.53 8.87 -21.58
C ASN A 68 5.89 8.10 -20.40
N ILE A 69 5.43 6.86 -20.61
CA ILE A 69 4.66 6.12 -19.57
C ILE A 69 5.52 5.76 -18.34
N SER A 70 6.83 5.58 -18.51
CA SER A 70 7.71 5.09 -17.44
C SER A 70 8.08 6.14 -16.40
N ASP A 71 8.07 7.43 -16.74
CA ASP A 71 8.59 8.48 -15.85
C ASP A 71 7.55 8.84 -14.77
N GLU A 72 6.26 8.69 -15.08
CA GLU A 72 5.14 8.90 -14.15
C GLU A 72 5.01 7.75 -13.12
N LEU A 73 5.38 6.52 -13.51
CA LEU A 73 5.37 5.36 -12.61
C LEU A 73 6.50 5.40 -11.57
N GLN A 74 7.69 5.84 -11.95
CA GLN A 74 8.83 6.00 -11.01
C GLN A 74 8.61 7.14 -10.02
N ALA A 75 7.94 8.23 -10.43
CA ALA A 75 7.57 9.32 -9.53
C ALA A 75 6.56 8.91 -8.44
N SER A 76 5.82 7.80 -8.66
CA SER A 76 4.86 7.26 -7.69
C SER A 76 5.45 6.30 -6.67
N TYR A 77 6.76 5.98 -6.75
CA TYR A 77 7.48 5.25 -5.70
C TYR A 77 7.77 6.17 -4.49
N VAL A 78 6.76 6.90 -4.05
CA VAL A 78 6.76 7.63 -2.78
C VAL A 78 6.59 6.56 -1.71
N VAL A 79 7.60 6.43 -0.83
CA VAL A 79 7.52 5.64 0.41
C VAL A 79 6.12 5.77 0.99
N PRO A 80 5.38 4.66 1.26
CA PRO A 80 4.05 4.74 1.80
C PRO A 80 4.13 5.52 3.11
N ARG A 81 3.64 6.76 3.11
CA ARG A 81 3.41 7.49 4.34
C ARG A 81 2.15 6.91 4.94
N ASP A 82 2.19 6.71 6.25
CA ASP A 82 0.96 6.44 7.01
C ASP A 82 -0.07 7.49 6.61
N THR A 83 -1.17 7.01 6.03
CA THR A 83 -2.26 7.88 5.67
C THR A 83 -2.90 8.39 6.96
N ASP A 84 -3.65 9.50 6.89
CA ASP A 84 -4.41 9.98 8.04
C ASP A 84 -5.36 8.89 8.60
N ILE A 85 -5.79 7.96 7.74
CA ILE A 85 -6.58 6.80 8.12
C ILE A 85 -5.76 5.83 8.98
N ASP A 86 -4.51 5.55 8.62
CA ASP A 86 -3.63 4.66 9.37
C ASP A 86 -3.33 5.23 10.77
N ILE A 87 -3.10 6.54 10.86
CA ILE A 87 -2.90 7.24 12.13
C ILE A 87 -4.16 7.15 13.01
N GLN A 88 -5.34 7.38 12.43
CA GLN A 88 -6.61 7.27 13.14
C GLN A 88 -6.90 5.84 13.61
N LEU A 89 -6.60 4.84 12.77
CA LEU A 89 -6.75 3.43 13.11
C LEU A 89 -5.81 3.03 14.25
N ALA A 90 -4.56 3.47 14.23
CA ALA A 90 -3.61 3.22 15.32
C ALA A 90 -4.09 3.83 16.64
N ALA A 91 -4.55 5.08 16.62
CA ALA A 91 -5.09 5.75 17.80
C ALA A 91 -6.35 5.04 18.34
N LEU A 92 -7.25 4.60 17.45
CA LEU A 92 -8.46 3.88 17.81
C LEU A 92 -8.13 2.51 18.42
N SER A 93 -7.15 1.79 17.85
CA SER A 93 -6.66 0.51 18.36
C SER A 93 -6.12 0.65 19.79
N GLN A 94 -5.26 1.65 20.04
CA GLN A 94 -4.75 1.95 21.39
C GLN A 94 -5.88 2.26 22.37
N ARG A 95 -6.87 3.04 21.96
CA ARG A 95 -8.02 3.37 22.81
C ARG A 95 -8.87 2.15 23.16
N ILE A 96 -9.08 1.24 22.21
CA ILE A 96 -9.79 -0.03 22.47
C ILE A 96 -9.02 -0.87 23.48
N GLU A 97 -7.70 -0.97 23.34
CA GLU A 97 -6.85 -1.76 24.24
C GLU A 97 -6.87 -1.23 25.68
N LEU A 98 -6.77 0.09 25.85
CA LEU A 98 -6.89 0.73 27.17
C LEU A 98 -8.27 0.48 27.80
N ASN A 99 -9.34 0.63 27.02
CA ASN A 99 -10.70 0.35 27.50
C ASN A 99 -10.87 -1.11 27.91
N LYS A 100 -10.32 -2.05 27.14
CA LYS A 100 -10.32 -3.48 27.46
C LYS A 100 -9.60 -3.75 28.79
N SER A 101 -8.42 -3.18 28.99
CA SER A 101 -7.66 -3.32 30.24
C SER A 101 -8.43 -2.74 31.44
N LEU A 102 -9.07 -1.58 31.26
CA LEU A 102 -9.87 -0.96 32.32
C LEU A 102 -11.09 -1.82 32.68
N LEU A 103 -11.78 -2.37 31.69
CA LEU A 103 -12.91 -3.27 31.90
C LEU A 103 -12.49 -4.55 32.62
N GLU A 104 -11.35 -5.14 32.23
CA GLU A 104 -10.81 -6.32 32.89
C GLU A 104 -10.46 -6.05 34.36
N LYS A 105 -9.78 -4.93 34.65
CA LYS A 105 -9.49 -4.51 36.03
C LYS A 105 -10.77 -4.29 36.84
N THR A 106 -11.78 -3.69 36.23
CA THR A 106 -13.08 -3.44 36.86
C THR A 106 -13.78 -4.75 37.18
N ASN A 107 -13.84 -5.68 36.23
CA ASN A 107 -14.42 -7.01 36.43
C ASN A 107 -13.67 -7.79 37.50
N ALA A 108 -12.33 -7.74 37.52
CA ALA A 108 -11.52 -8.36 38.56
C ALA A 108 -11.77 -7.75 39.95
N ARG A 109 -12.07 -6.46 40.02
CA ARG A 109 -12.45 -5.80 41.29
C ARG A 109 -13.84 -6.23 41.74
N ILE A 110 -14.84 -6.23 40.85
CA ILE A 110 -16.20 -6.69 41.16
C ILE A 110 -16.18 -8.14 41.65
N LYS A 111 -15.45 -9.02 40.96
CA LYS A 111 -15.29 -10.42 41.36
C LYS A 111 -14.72 -10.55 42.78
N ARG A 112 -13.72 -9.75 43.14
CA ARG A 112 -13.15 -9.72 44.49
C ARG A 112 -14.15 -9.27 45.55
N ILE A 113 -14.97 -8.25 45.25
CA ILE A 113 -16.00 -7.77 46.17
C ILE A 113 -17.03 -8.87 46.41
N ASN A 114 -17.59 -9.44 45.33
CA ASN A 114 -18.61 -10.48 45.44
C ASN A 114 -18.09 -11.73 46.15
N SER A 115 -16.83 -12.14 45.92
CA SER A 115 -16.23 -13.26 46.65
C SER A 115 -15.90 -12.95 48.11
N SER A 116 -15.84 -11.66 48.49
CA SER A 116 -15.62 -11.23 49.88
C SER A 116 -16.95 -11.05 50.62
N GLU A 117 -18.05 -10.79 49.91
CA GLU A 117 -19.41 -10.77 50.49
C GLU A 117 -19.86 -12.17 50.97
N ASP A 118 -19.33 -13.24 50.39
CA ASP A 118 -19.55 -14.63 50.85
C ASP A 118 -18.83 -14.96 52.19
N PHE A 119 -18.01 -14.05 52.74
CA PHE A 119 -17.19 -14.26 53.94
C PHE A 119 -17.59 -13.41 55.16
N PHE A 120 -18.70 -12.66 55.09
CA PHE A 120 -19.23 -11.93 56.26
C PHE A 120 -20.29 -12.75 57.00
N GLY A 121 -19.83 -13.86 57.55
CA GLY A 121 -20.47 -14.54 58.68
C GLY A 121 -19.39 -14.87 59.70
N VAL A 122 -19.64 -14.49 60.96
CA VAL A 122 -18.88 -14.80 62.19
C VAL A 122 -17.95 -13.68 62.71
N ASP A 123 -18.51 -12.99 63.71
CA ASP A 123 -17.98 -12.55 65.01
C ASP A 123 -16.51 -12.07 65.19
N GLU A 124 -16.45 -10.86 65.75
CA GLU A 124 -15.65 -10.35 66.86
C GLU A 124 -14.15 -10.67 67.03
N MET A 125 -13.43 -9.56 67.26
CA MET A 125 -12.17 -9.37 67.99
C MET A 125 -10.80 -9.44 67.26
N THR A 126 -10.17 -8.26 67.35
CA THR A 126 -8.73 -7.98 67.56
C THR A 126 -7.77 -7.92 66.36
N ASP A 127 -7.10 -6.76 66.31
CA ASP A 127 -5.85 -6.41 65.63
C ASP A 127 -5.80 -6.45 64.10
N ILE A 128 -6.25 -5.34 63.49
CA ILE A 128 -5.86 -4.97 62.13
C ILE A 128 -4.45 -4.34 62.21
N PRO A 129 -3.39 -4.95 61.67
CA PRO A 129 -2.15 -4.22 61.45
C PRO A 129 -2.43 -3.15 60.40
N ALA A 130 -2.13 -1.89 60.72
CA ALA A 130 -2.29 -0.77 59.81
C ALA A 130 -1.72 -1.11 58.42
N LEU A 131 -2.58 -1.07 57.40
CA LEU A 131 -2.14 -1.26 56.02
C LEU A 131 -1.02 -0.26 55.69
N PRO A 132 0.04 -0.68 54.98
CA PRO A 132 1.05 0.26 54.50
C PRO A 132 0.37 1.30 53.58
N PRO A 133 0.73 2.59 53.68
CA PRO A 133 0.18 3.60 52.81
C PRO A 133 0.50 3.24 51.35
N GLY A 134 -0.55 3.03 50.55
CA GLY A 134 -0.44 2.79 49.11
C GLY A 134 0.22 3.99 48.39
N PRO A 135 0.61 3.82 47.11
CA PRO A 135 1.51 4.75 46.43
C PRO A 135 0.85 6.10 46.18
N ASN A 136 1.03 7.03 47.12
CA ASN A 136 0.70 8.46 46.98
C ASN A 136 1.48 9.14 45.85
N SER A 137 2.49 8.48 45.27
CA SER A 137 3.32 9.08 44.22
C SER A 137 2.53 9.45 42.96
N VAL A 138 1.49 8.68 42.59
CA VAL A 138 0.72 8.98 41.37
C VAL A 138 -0.14 10.22 41.57
N SER A 139 -0.78 10.35 42.73
CA SER A 139 -1.59 11.53 43.09
C SER A 139 -0.73 12.77 43.26
N GLU A 140 0.47 12.63 43.84
CA GLU A 140 1.43 13.72 43.98
C GLU A 140 2.02 14.15 42.63
N THR A 141 2.36 13.19 41.76
CA THR A 141 2.85 13.47 40.40
C THR A 141 1.78 14.17 39.57
N LEU A 142 0.52 13.76 39.69
CA LEU A 142 -0.60 14.39 38.99
C LEU A 142 -0.91 15.80 39.53
N ARG A 143 -0.77 16.02 40.84
CA ARG A 143 -0.87 17.37 41.42
C ARG A 143 0.27 18.27 40.95
N ALA A 144 1.49 17.74 40.90
CA ALA A 144 2.66 18.47 40.42
C ALA A 144 2.51 18.85 38.94
N SER A 145 2.06 17.93 38.08
CA SER A 145 1.86 18.22 36.66
C SER A 145 0.76 19.27 36.42
N LEU A 146 -0.36 19.19 37.14
CA LEU A 146 -1.43 20.20 37.06
C LEU A 146 -0.96 21.58 37.54
N SER A 147 -0.13 21.64 38.58
CA SER A 147 0.47 22.90 39.04
C SER A 147 1.39 23.51 37.99
N THR A 148 2.22 22.70 37.32
CA THR A 148 3.12 23.18 36.27
C THR A 148 2.34 23.71 35.07
N ILE A 149 1.26 23.02 34.67
CA ILE A 149 0.41 23.48 33.57
C ILE A 149 -0.21 24.84 33.88
N ALA A 150 -0.70 25.04 35.12
CA ALA A 150 -1.26 26.32 35.56
C ALA A 150 -0.21 27.46 35.50
N GLN A 151 1.03 27.19 35.92
CA GLN A 151 2.11 28.17 35.85
C GLN A 151 2.48 28.53 34.40
N VAL A 152 2.53 27.54 33.50
CA VAL A 152 2.81 27.78 32.08
C VAL A 152 1.71 28.62 31.44
N GLN A 153 0.44 28.36 31.77
CA GLN A 153 -0.68 29.19 31.30
C GLN A 153 -0.56 30.63 31.79
N GLU A 154 -0.22 30.84 33.06
CA GLU A 154 -0.04 32.18 33.62
C GLU A 154 1.12 32.94 32.94
N ILE A 155 2.24 32.27 32.66
CA ILE A 155 3.37 32.85 31.93
C ILE A 155 2.93 33.26 30.52
N ILE A 156 2.23 32.37 29.80
CA ILE A 156 1.72 32.66 28.45
C ILE A 156 0.80 33.88 28.48
N SER A 157 -0.16 33.93 29.42
CA SER A 157 -1.06 35.07 29.58
C SER A 157 -0.30 36.38 29.83
N LYS A 158 0.66 36.39 30.76
CA LYS A 158 1.46 37.59 31.06
C LYS A 158 2.33 38.04 29.90
N THR A 159 2.93 37.09 29.16
CA THR A 159 3.71 37.42 27.95
C THR A 159 2.84 37.94 26.82
N SER A 160 1.60 37.46 26.69
CA SER A 160 0.66 37.95 25.68
C SER A 160 0.17 39.37 25.98
N GLU A 161 0.06 39.75 27.25
CA GLU A 161 -0.32 41.10 27.67
C GLU A 161 0.84 42.11 27.53
N ALA A 162 2.09 41.66 27.65
CA ALA A 162 3.28 42.49 27.47
C ALA A 162 3.68 42.75 26.01
N LEU A 163 3.08 42.01 25.06
CA LEU A 163 3.34 42.12 23.61
C LEU A 163 2.30 42.98 22.86
N TYR A 164 1.32 43.54 23.57
CA TYR A 164 0.36 44.54 23.10
C TYR A 164 0.56 45.87 23.82
#